data_AF-A0A2V0N1H8-F1
#
_entry.id   AF-A0A2V0N1H8-F1
#
_cell.length_a   1.000
_cell.length_b   1.000
_cell.length_c   1.000
_cell.angle_alpha   90.00
_cell.angle_beta   90.00
_cell.angle_gamma   90.00
#
_symmetry.space_group_name_H-M   'P 1'
#
loop_
_entity.id
_entity.type
_entity.pdbx_description
1 polymer ?
#
loop_
_entity_poly.entity_id
_entity_poly.type
_entity_poly.pdbx_seq_one_letter_code
_entity_poly.pdbx_strand_id
1 'polypeptide(L)' 'MAAAHAGAAPVVSAVVPPAADPVSLEAAAVFSARGTQHSAAAAKGVEVLGRAGTGVGLAGTNYAVGDAAAASTYLGAGG' A
#
# COMPACT_ATOMS: atom_id res chain seq x y z
N MET A 1 4.54 -3.61 -5.48
CA MET A 1 4.62 -2.17 -5.13
C MET A 1 5.29 -1.94 -3.78
N ALA A 2 4.77 -2.46 -2.66
CA ALA A 2 5.39 -2.27 -1.33
C ALA A 2 6.89 -2.64 -1.27
N ALA A 3 7.27 -3.81 -1.79
CA ALA A 3 8.67 -4.25 -1.84
C ALA A 3 9.55 -3.34 -2.72
N ALA A 4 9.01 -2.85 -3.85
CA ALA A 4 9.73 -1.92 -4.72
C ALA A 4 9.97 -0.58 -4.02
N HIS A 5 8.97 -0.09 -3.27
CA HIS A 5 9.10 1.13 -2.48
C HIS A 5 10.14 0.97 -1.36
N ALA A 6 10.10 -0.15 -0.63
CA ALA A 6 11.09 -0.45 0.40
C ALA A 6 12.52 -0.57 -0.15
N GLY A 7 12.69 -1.16 -1.34
CA GLY A 7 13.99 -1.26 -2.00
C GLY A 7 14.52 0.09 -2.50
N ALA A 8 13.65 1.00 -2.94
CA ALA A 8 14.04 2.31 -3.42
C ALA A 8 14.28 3.35 -2.30
N ALA A 9 13.66 3.15 -1.13
CA ALA A 9 13.72 4.07 0.01
C ALA A 9 15.13 4.61 0.33
N PRO A 10 16.17 3.78 0.55
CA PRO A 10 17.50 4.29 0.90
C PRO A 10 18.13 5.13 -0.22
N VAL A 11 17.83 4.84 -1.49
CA VAL A 11 18.41 5.57 -2.64
C VAL A 11 17.77 6.95 -2.78
N VAL A 12 16.47 7.06 -2.54
CA VAL A 12 15.73 8.33 -2.73
C VAL A 12 15.77 9.24 -1.51
N SER A 13 16.02 8.71 -0.30
CA SER A 13 16.02 9.49 0.93
C SER A 13 17.40 9.94 1.42
N ALA A 14 18.48 9.45 0.81
CA ALA A 14 19.86 9.77 1.20
C ALA A 14 20.67 10.24 -0.02
N VAL A 15 20.24 11.34 -0.63
CA VAL A 15 20.91 11.91 -1.81
C VAL A 15 22.17 12.63 -1.38
N VAL A 16 23.30 12.24 -1.99
CA VAL A 16 24.61 12.88 -1.76
C VAL A 16 24.76 14.05 -2.74
N PRO A 17 25.19 15.24 -2.26
CA PRO A 17 25.43 16.39 -3.13
C PRO A 17 26.58 16.13 -4.12
N PRO A 18 26.46 16.56 -5.38
CA PRO A 18 27.50 16.35 -6.39
C PRO A 18 28.72 17.27 -6.20
N ALA A 19 28.54 18.40 -5.52
CA ALA A 19 29.58 19.38 -5.22
C ALA A 19 29.30 20.11 -3.88
N ALA A 20 30.28 20.85 -3.37
CA ALA A 20 30.20 21.57 -2.08
C ALA A 20 29.63 22.99 -2.20
N ASP A 21 29.14 23.40 -3.38
CA ASP A 21 28.49 24.69 -3.54
C ASP A 21 27.10 24.70 -2.86
N PRO A 22 26.60 25.88 -2.45
CA PRO A 22 25.33 25.98 -1.72
C PRO A 22 24.14 25.36 -2.46
N VAL A 23 24.09 25.45 -3.79
CA VAL A 23 22.97 24.95 -4.59
C VAL A 23 22.96 23.42 -4.60
N SER A 24 24.13 22.80 -4.76
CA SER A 24 24.27 21.34 -4.69
C SER A 24 23.87 20.78 -3.32
N LEU A 25 24.28 21.45 -2.24
CA LEU A 25 23.92 21.07 -0.87
C LEU A 25 22.41 21.20 -0.62
N GLU A 26 21.81 22.32 -1.02
CA GLU A 26 20.38 22.56 -0.86
C GLU A 26 19.55 21.56 -1.67
N ALA A 27 19.92 21.33 -2.93
CA ALA A 27 19.24 20.37 -3.80
C ALA A 27 19.25 18.96 -3.20
N ALA A 28 20.41 18.48 -2.74
CA ALA A 28 20.52 17.17 -2.10
C ALA A 28 19.66 17.05 -0.83
N ALA A 29 19.61 18.10 -0.01
CA ALA A 29 18.77 18.15 1.18
C ALA A 29 17.27 18.11 0.84
N VAL A 30 16.84 18.91 -0.14
CA VAL A 30 15.43 18.95 -0.59
C VAL A 30 15.00 17.62 -1.21
N PHE A 31 15.85 17.01 -2.05
CA PHE A 31 15.53 15.69 -2.64
C PHE A 31 15.45 14.61 -1.57
N SER A 32 16.38 14.59 -0.61
CA SER A 32 16.36 13.64 0.51
C SER A 32 15.08 13.80 1.34
N ALA A 33 14.69 15.03 1.67
CA ALA A 33 13.45 15.31 2.39
C ALA A 33 12.19 14.90 1.61
N ARG A 34 12.16 15.12 0.29
CA ARG A 34 11.05 14.64 -0.56
C ARG A 34 11.00 13.11 -0.62
N GLY A 35 12.16 12.45 -0.68
CA GLY A 35 12.26 10.99 -0.67
C GLY A 35 11.72 10.37 0.62
N THR A 36 12.00 10.98 1.78
CA THR A 36 11.45 10.52 3.07
C THR A 36 9.93 10.74 3.14
N GLN A 37 9.44 11.91 2.72
CA GLN A 37 8.01 12.22 2.67
C GLN A 37 7.23 11.26 1.76
N HIS A 38 7.76 11.01 0.55
CA HIS A 38 7.18 10.04 -0.37
C HIS A 38 7.17 8.63 0.23
N SER A 39 8.22 8.28 0.98
CA SER A 39 8.29 6.98 1.64
C SER A 39 7.29 6.79 2.76
N ALA A 40 7.03 7.84 3.54
CA ALA A 40 5.94 7.83 4.52
C ALA A 40 4.57 7.67 3.85
N ALA A 41 4.34 8.37 2.73
CA ALA A 41 3.09 8.27 1.98
C ALA A 41 2.87 6.85 1.41
N ALA A 42 3.90 6.24 0.84
CA ALA A 42 3.84 4.87 0.34
C ALA A 42 3.57 3.85 1.46
N ALA A 43 4.23 3.99 2.61
CA ALA A 43 3.97 3.15 3.78
C ALA A 43 2.51 3.27 4.24
N LYS A 44 1.96 4.48 4.28
CA LYS A 44 0.53 4.69 4.61
C LYS A 44 -0.40 4.06 3.58
N GLY A 45 -0.06 4.15 2.29
CA GLY A 45 -0.79 3.47 1.22
C GLY A 45 -0.84 1.95 1.42
N VAL A 46 0.29 1.33 1.78
CA VAL A 46 0.35 -0.11 2.08
C VAL A 46 -0.51 -0.48 3.29
N GLU A 47 -0.50 0.33 4.35
CA GLU A 47 -1.34 0.12 5.53
C GLU A 47 -2.84 0.12 5.16
N VAL A 48 -3.29 1.14 4.42
CA VAL A 48 -4.69 1.27 4.01
C VAL A 48 -5.08 0.14 3.06
N LEU A 49 -4.21 -0.22 2.11
CA LEU A 49 -4.44 -1.33 1.19
C LEU A 49 -4.57 -2.67 1.92
N GLY A 50 -3.74 -2.91 2.93
CA GLY A 50 -3.83 -4.11 3.78
C GLY A 50 -5.18 -4.19 4.49
N ARG A 51 -5.63 -3.08 5.08
CA ARG A 51 -6.95 -3.00 5.73
C ARG A 51 -8.10 -3.24 4.74
N ALA A 52 -8.01 -2.66 3.55
CA ALA A 52 -8.99 -2.88 2.49
C ALA A 52 -9.05 -4.36 2.06
N GLY A 53 -7.89 -5.02 1.94
CA GLY A 53 -7.78 -6.45 1.65
C GLY A 53 -8.52 -7.32 2.66
N THR A 54 -8.38 -7.05 3.95
CA THR A 54 -9.14 -7.74 5.01
C THR A 54 -10.65 -7.54 4.84
N GLY A 55 -11.08 -6.29 4.58
CA GLY A 55 -12.49 -5.97 4.36
C GLY A 55 -13.09 -6.71 3.16
N VAL A 56 -12.38 -6.75 2.04
CA VAL A 56 -12.79 -7.49 0.84
C VAL A 56 -12.84 -9.00 1.12
N GLY A 57 -11.88 -9.54 1.86
CA GLY A 57 -11.89 -10.96 2.26
C GLY A 57 -13.13 -11.33 3.08
N LEU A 58 -13.46 -10.51 4.10
CA LEU A 58 -14.66 -10.71 4.92
C LEU A 58 -15.95 -10.58 4.11
N ALA A 59 -16.01 -9.61 3.20
CA ALA A 59 -17.15 -9.47 2.30
C ALA A 59 -17.31 -10.73 1.42
N GLY A 60 -16.21 -11.24 0.85
CA GLY A 60 -16.20 -12.48 0.07
C GLY A 60 -16.72 -13.68 0.85
N THR A 61 -16.30 -13.85 2.11
CA THR A 61 -16.82 -14.94 2.96
C THR A 61 -18.30 -14.77 3.25
N ASN A 62 -18.76 -13.55 3.53
CA ASN A 62 -20.17 -13.30 3.81
C ASN A 62 -21.06 -13.56 2.59
N TYR A 63 -20.62 -13.14 1.40
CA TYR A 63 -21.35 -13.44 0.16
C TYR A 63 -21.39 -14.94 -0.10
N ALA A 64 -20.26 -15.65 0.01
CA ALA A 64 -20.24 -17.11 -0.19
C ALA A 64 -21.16 -17.87 0.79
N VAL A 65 -21.16 -17.48 2.07
CA VAL A 65 -22.05 -18.06 3.08
C VAL A 65 -23.51 -17.72 2.79
N GLY A 66 -23.81 -16.47 2.44
CA GLY A 66 -25.15 -16.03 2.08
C GLY A 66 -25.71 -16.75 0.86
N ASP A 67 -24.89 -16.92 -0.18
CA ASP A 67 -25.25 -17.63 -1.41
C ASP A 67 -25.51 -19.12 -1.14
N ALA A 68 -24.68 -19.76 -0.31
CA ALA A 68 -24.89 -21.15 0.09
C ALA A 68 -26.19 -21.32 0.89
N ALA A 69 -26.46 -20.41 1.83
CA ALA A 69 -27.71 -20.40 2.59
C ALA A 69 -28.92 -20.23 1.66
N ALA A 70 -28.88 -19.27 0.73
CA ALA A 70 -29.94 -19.07 -0.25
C ALA A 70 -30.15 -20.32 -1.13
N ALA A 71 -29.08 -20.92 -1.66
CA ALA A 71 -29.17 -22.13 -2.47
C ALA A 71 -29.82 -23.31 -1.73
N SER A 72 -29.50 -23.49 -0.44
CA SER A 72 -30.11 -24.54 0.39
C SER A 72 -31.63 -24.40 0.55
N THR A 73 -32.17 -23.18 0.50
CA THR A 73 -33.64 -22.97 0.56
C THR A 73 -34.34 -23.50 -0.70
N TYR A 74 -33.69 -23.43 -1.87
CA TYR A 74 -34.24 -23.98 -3.11
C TYR A 74 -34.15 -25.51 -3.16
N LEU A 75 -33.11 -26.11 -2.56
CA LEU A 75 -32.97 -27.57 -2.44
C LEU A 75 -34.06 -28.19 -1.54
N GLY A 76 -34.51 -27.48 -0.50
CA GLY A 76 -35.60 -27.92 0.37
C GLY A 76 -37.02 -27.70 -0.18
N ALA A 77 -37.19 -26.79 -1.14
CA ALA A 77 -38.49 -26.45 -1.73
C ALA A 77 -38.79 -27.19 -3.07
N GLY A 78 -37.78 -27.83 -3.67
CA GLY A 78 -37.89 -28.55 -4.94
C GLY A 78 -37.76 -30.08 -4.86
N GLY A 79 -37.86 -30.67 -3.66
CA GLY A 79 -37.89 -32.12 -3.42
C GLY A 79 -39.31 -32.66 -3.33
#